data_AF-A0A1S8BJB2-F1
#
_entry.id   AF-A0A1S8BJB2-F1
#
_cell.length_a   1.000
_cell.length_b   1.000
_cell.length_c   1.000
_cell.angle_alpha   90.00
_cell.angle_beta   90.00
_cell.angle_gamma   90.00
#
_symmetry.space_group_name_H-M   'P 1'
#
loop_
_entity.id
_entity.type
_entity.pdbx_description
1 polymer ?
#
loop_
_entity_poly.entity_id
_entity_poly.type
_entity_poly.pdbx_seq_one_letter_code
_entity_poly.pdbx_strand_id
1 'polypeptide(L)'
;MTTATSSLTTRLAGLSDQNKQTVQLIHRLAKLQFQPGSTPLDGEEGDVRVELSSEIHDSLKLQEEELELLRQEAEELTTGGALGSKKKDSEKEREKSRLSIQVARLGEDLKQARSQFRKAQLQAKRNAEAAKQKERQLLFAGIQEGNTTPTAGKRRGGTEKLTQDEIIANASGDVTAALRRTHQLMTSELSRSRFAQETLDQSTAALAELGEKYTDLSTLLTNSKTLVNSLLRSQKSDTWYLETTLYILLTTICWLLFRRLLYGPLWWFAWLPLKFAYKFLFSILATIGLAGGAASTQALSSQVATASSSSLIVQPSASNKAHPRMSDQPNHNIPAGAGGAGVKRGDPQQQQDPSQAGSMSQQVGQMAEQASKQQEDDVPRRGDGEPLVESDKPRNPKKRMWDEGVERAKYEAQQQEEQRQRDEL
;
A
#
# COMPACT_ATOMS: atom_id res chain seq x y z
N MET A 1 -29.41 -18.12 15.96
CA MET A 1 -28.35 -17.98 14.93
C MET A 1 -28.91 -17.93 13.52
N THR A 2 -29.85 -18.80 13.12
CA THR A 2 -30.49 -18.72 11.79
C THR A 2 -31.28 -17.44 11.55
N THR A 3 -31.88 -16.88 12.62
CA THR A 3 -32.55 -15.57 12.59
C THR A 3 -31.58 -14.42 12.34
N ALA A 4 -30.41 -14.43 12.98
CA ALA A 4 -29.37 -13.42 12.81
C ALA A 4 -28.73 -13.46 11.41
N THR A 5 -28.48 -14.66 10.87
CA THR A 5 -27.98 -14.79 9.48
C THR A 5 -29.04 -14.31 8.48
N SER A 6 -30.33 -14.58 8.71
CA SER A 6 -31.40 -14.08 7.85
C SER A 6 -31.55 -12.55 7.89
N SER A 7 -31.44 -11.92 9.06
CA SER A 7 -31.50 -10.45 9.17
C SER A 7 -30.33 -9.78 8.45
N LEU A 8 -29.12 -10.35 8.55
CA LEU A 8 -27.95 -9.89 7.81
C LEU A 8 -28.13 -9.99 6.30
N THR A 9 -28.66 -11.11 5.79
CA THR A 9 -28.92 -11.24 4.35
C THR A 9 -29.90 -10.19 3.84
N THR A 10 -30.94 -9.87 4.61
CA THR A 10 -31.92 -8.84 4.25
C THR A 10 -31.29 -7.44 4.24
N ARG A 11 -30.45 -7.12 5.24
CA ARG A 11 -29.72 -5.84 5.28
C ARG A 11 -28.72 -5.72 4.14
N LEU A 12 -27.95 -6.77 3.84
CA LEU A 12 -27.04 -6.81 2.69
C LEU A 12 -27.78 -6.64 1.36
N ALA A 13 -28.95 -7.25 1.21
CA ALA A 13 -29.79 -7.06 0.04
C ALA A 13 -30.28 -5.60 -0.07
N GLY A 14 -30.75 -5.02 1.04
CA GLY A 14 -31.14 -3.62 1.12
C GLY A 14 -30.00 -2.67 0.75
N LEU A 15 -28.80 -2.87 1.31
CA LEU A 15 -27.60 -2.10 0.97
C LEU A 15 -27.23 -2.24 -0.52
N SER A 16 -27.38 -3.44 -1.08
CA SER A 16 -27.15 -3.66 -2.52
C SER A 16 -28.13 -2.87 -3.40
N ASP A 17 -29.39 -2.75 -2.98
CA ASP A 17 -30.41 -2.01 -3.73
C ASP A 17 -30.21 -0.51 -3.60
N GLN A 18 -29.82 -0.02 -2.41
CA GLN A 18 -29.41 1.38 -2.23
C GLN A 18 -28.19 1.71 -3.09
N ASN A 19 -27.19 0.82 -3.19
CA ASN A 19 -26.02 1.05 -4.05
C ASN A 19 -26.42 1.12 -5.54
N LYS A 20 -27.40 0.32 -5.99
CA LYS A 20 -27.95 0.45 -7.35
C LYS A 20 -28.59 1.82 -7.58
N GLN A 21 -29.33 2.34 -6.59
CA GLN A 21 -29.93 3.67 -6.67
C GLN A 21 -28.86 4.77 -6.74
N THR A 22 -27.81 4.71 -5.92
CA THR A 22 -26.71 5.69 -5.97
C THR A 22 -25.94 5.62 -7.29
N VAL A 23 -25.74 4.43 -7.86
CA VAL A 23 -25.15 4.27 -9.20
C VAL A 23 -26.04 4.91 -10.29
N GLN A 24 -27.37 4.83 -10.18
CA GLN A 24 -28.27 5.53 -11.11
C GLN A 24 -28.13 7.06 -10.97
N LEU A 25 -28.02 7.58 -9.75
CA LEU A 25 -27.77 9.00 -9.51
C LEU A 25 -26.40 9.44 -10.06
N ILE A 26 -25.35 8.64 -9.88
CA ILE A 26 -24.02 8.88 -10.49
C ILE A 26 -24.15 8.98 -12.02
N HIS A 27 -24.93 8.08 -12.63
CA HIS A 27 -25.10 8.11 -14.07
C HIS A 27 -25.91 9.32 -14.54
N ARG A 28 -26.89 9.77 -13.74
CA ARG A 28 -27.64 11.01 -13.94
C ARG A 28 -26.73 12.24 -13.84
N LEU A 29 -25.85 12.30 -12.84
CA LEU A 29 -24.86 13.36 -12.68
C LEU A 29 -23.93 13.45 -13.91
N ALA A 30 -23.44 12.30 -14.39
CA ALA A 30 -22.56 12.24 -15.55
C ALA A 30 -23.24 12.73 -16.85
N LYS A 31 -24.54 12.44 -17.02
CA LYS A 31 -25.34 12.83 -18.19
C LYS A 31 -25.95 14.22 -18.08
N LEU A 32 -25.76 14.92 -16.97
CA LEU A 32 -26.34 16.24 -16.75
C LEU A 32 -25.72 17.24 -17.75
N GLN A 33 -26.58 17.82 -18.59
CA GLN A 33 -26.22 18.88 -19.53
C GLN A 33 -26.84 20.19 -19.04
N PHE A 34 -26.05 21.25 -19.08
CA PHE A 34 -26.48 22.58 -18.66
C PHE A 34 -26.90 23.38 -19.88
N GLN A 35 -28.02 24.09 -19.76
CA GLN A 35 -28.44 25.05 -20.76
C GLN A 35 -27.66 26.37 -20.52
N PRO A 36 -27.18 27.07 -21.57
CA PRO A 36 -26.45 28.32 -21.38
C PRO A 36 -27.32 29.32 -20.57
N GLY A 37 -26.76 29.92 -19.51
CA GLY A 37 -27.47 30.80 -18.59
C GLY A 37 -28.23 30.12 -17.43
N SER A 38 -28.26 28.78 -17.32
CA SER A 38 -28.94 28.08 -16.22
C SER A 38 -28.05 27.75 -15.01
N THR A 39 -26.77 28.09 -15.06
CA THR A 39 -25.85 27.90 -13.93
C THR A 39 -25.67 29.23 -13.21
N PRO A 40 -25.98 29.33 -11.90
CA PRO A 40 -25.73 30.55 -11.14
C PRO A 40 -24.24 30.91 -11.17
N LEU A 41 -23.93 32.21 -11.23
CA LEU A 41 -22.54 32.69 -11.21
C LEU A 41 -21.86 32.40 -9.86
N ASP A 42 -22.65 32.31 -8.78
CA ASP A 42 -22.16 32.28 -7.40
C ASP A 42 -21.89 30.88 -6.83
N GLY A 43 -22.09 29.82 -7.62
CA GLY A 43 -21.51 28.49 -7.36
C GLY A 43 -21.98 27.70 -6.13
N GLU A 44 -22.63 28.31 -5.14
CA GLU A 44 -22.91 27.67 -3.85
C GLU A 44 -24.36 27.20 -3.64
N GLU A 45 -25.38 27.93 -4.10
CA GLU A 45 -26.77 27.58 -3.83
C GLU A 45 -27.61 27.52 -5.11
N GLY A 46 -28.17 26.34 -5.41
CA GLY A 46 -29.14 26.13 -6.50
C GLY A 46 -28.59 25.51 -7.80
N ASP A 47 -27.31 25.15 -7.86
CA ASP A 47 -26.80 24.33 -8.97
C ASP A 47 -27.17 22.87 -8.72
N VAL A 48 -28.10 22.34 -9.52
CA VAL A 48 -28.57 20.93 -9.48
C VAL A 48 -27.39 19.94 -9.49
N ARG A 49 -26.24 20.31 -10.06
CA ARG A 49 -25.00 19.51 -9.97
C ARG A 49 -24.50 19.35 -8.55
N VAL A 50 -24.46 20.46 -7.80
CA VAL A 50 -23.91 20.51 -6.45
C VAL A 50 -24.81 19.71 -5.52
N GLU A 51 -26.12 19.92 -5.59
CA GLU A 51 -27.13 19.17 -4.82
C GLU A 51 -27.07 17.66 -5.10
N LEU A 52 -27.07 17.26 -6.38
CA LEU A 52 -26.94 15.83 -6.73
C LEU A 52 -25.59 15.27 -6.28
N SER A 53 -24.52 16.07 -6.33
CA SER A 53 -23.20 15.61 -5.90
C SER A 53 -23.10 15.45 -4.38
N SER A 54 -23.74 16.32 -3.59
CA SER A 54 -23.80 16.18 -2.14
C SER A 54 -24.68 14.98 -1.74
N GLU A 55 -25.84 14.80 -2.38
CA GLU A 55 -26.72 13.65 -2.14
C GLU A 55 -26.01 12.31 -2.43
N ILE A 56 -25.28 12.23 -3.56
CA ILE A 56 -24.49 11.04 -3.89
C ILE A 56 -23.34 10.84 -2.89
N HIS A 57 -22.70 11.92 -2.45
CA HIS A 57 -21.60 11.82 -1.49
C HIS A 57 -22.09 11.29 -0.13
N ASP A 58 -23.17 11.86 0.39
CA ASP A 58 -23.76 11.48 1.68
C ASP A 58 -24.30 10.06 1.63
N SER A 59 -24.98 9.67 0.55
CA SER A 59 -25.47 8.30 0.37
C SER A 59 -24.34 7.26 0.27
N LEU A 60 -23.26 7.54 -0.47
CA LEU A 60 -22.08 6.65 -0.52
C LEU A 60 -21.41 6.53 0.84
N LYS A 61 -21.33 7.64 1.61
CA LYS A 61 -20.78 7.63 2.97
C LYS A 61 -21.61 6.76 3.91
N LEU A 62 -22.93 6.95 3.93
CA LEU A 62 -23.86 6.14 4.73
C LEU A 62 -23.77 4.65 4.37
N GLN A 63 -23.67 4.33 3.07
CA GLN A 63 -23.51 2.95 2.60
C GLN A 63 -22.19 2.31 3.03
N GLU A 64 -21.10 3.08 3.04
CA GLU A 64 -19.80 2.59 3.52
C GLU A 64 -19.81 2.32 5.03
N GLU A 65 -20.42 3.21 5.81
CA GLU A 65 -20.62 3.03 7.26
C GLU A 65 -21.51 1.80 7.55
N GLU A 66 -22.61 1.62 6.82
CA GLU A 66 -23.47 0.44 6.95
C GLU A 66 -22.74 -0.86 6.56
N LEU A 67 -21.92 -0.84 5.51
CA LEU A 67 -21.11 -2.00 5.14
C LEU A 67 -20.11 -2.35 6.25
N GLU A 68 -19.45 -1.37 6.85
CA GLU A 68 -18.51 -1.60 7.95
C GLU A 68 -19.19 -2.27 9.15
N LEU A 69 -20.40 -1.82 9.51
CA LEU A 69 -21.21 -2.46 10.55
C LEU A 69 -21.59 -3.90 10.18
N LEU A 70 -22.07 -4.13 8.95
CA LEU A 70 -22.45 -5.47 8.48
C LEU A 70 -21.25 -6.40 8.37
N ARG A 71 -20.06 -5.87 8.06
CA ARG A 71 -18.81 -6.62 8.06
C ARG A 71 -18.42 -7.04 9.47
N GLN A 72 -18.53 -6.15 10.45
CA GLN A 72 -18.27 -6.49 11.86
C GLN A 72 -19.25 -7.55 12.36
N GLU A 73 -20.54 -7.42 12.06
CA GLU A 73 -21.58 -8.41 12.43
C GLU A 73 -21.32 -9.77 11.74
N ALA A 74 -20.87 -9.77 10.47
CA ALA A 74 -20.45 -10.98 9.78
C ALA A 74 -19.19 -11.61 10.41
N GLU A 75 -18.20 -10.80 10.79
CA GLU A 75 -16.97 -11.26 11.47
C GLU A 75 -17.27 -11.82 12.87
N GLU A 76 -18.20 -11.23 13.63
CA GLU A 76 -18.68 -11.76 14.92
C GLU A 76 -19.33 -13.13 14.76
N LEU A 77 -20.15 -13.33 13.73
CA LEU A 77 -20.76 -14.64 13.44
C LEU A 77 -19.73 -15.68 12.98
N THR A 78 -18.65 -15.27 12.31
CA THR A 78 -17.56 -16.18 11.92
C THR A 78 -16.72 -16.58 13.13
N THR A 79 -16.31 -15.63 13.96
CA THR A 79 -15.40 -15.83 15.10
C THR A 79 -16.11 -16.47 16.30
N GLY A 80 -17.34 -16.09 16.61
CA GLY A 80 -18.17 -16.65 17.69
C GLY A 80 -18.54 -18.13 17.48
N GLY A 81 -18.33 -18.69 16.29
CA GLY A 81 -18.56 -20.10 15.99
C GLY A 81 -17.35 -21.02 16.21
N ALA A 82 -16.14 -20.48 16.35
CA ALA A 82 -14.91 -21.28 16.34
C ALA A 82 -14.66 -22.10 17.62
N LEU A 83 -15.37 -21.80 18.72
CA LEU A 83 -15.04 -22.33 20.05
C LEU A 83 -15.76 -23.63 20.48
N GLY A 84 -16.62 -24.29 19.66
CA GLY A 84 -17.32 -25.46 20.24
C GLY A 84 -18.26 -26.40 19.47
N SER A 85 -18.27 -26.54 18.12
CA SER A 85 -19.29 -27.45 17.52
C SER A 85 -18.96 -28.21 16.22
N LYS A 86 -17.81 -28.89 16.18
CA LYS A 86 -17.23 -29.63 15.03
C LYS A 86 -18.10 -30.63 14.22
N LYS A 87 -19.39 -30.87 14.51
CA LYS A 87 -20.22 -31.88 13.82
C LYS A 87 -21.55 -31.39 13.23
N LYS A 88 -21.99 -30.14 13.51
CA LYS A 88 -23.21 -29.53 12.92
C LYS A 88 -22.92 -28.22 12.15
N ASP A 89 -21.67 -28.07 11.71
CA ASP A 89 -21.14 -26.80 11.19
C ASP A 89 -21.10 -26.72 9.66
N SER A 90 -21.23 -27.82 8.91
CA SER A 90 -21.05 -27.76 7.45
C SER A 90 -22.06 -26.88 6.72
N GLU A 91 -23.35 -26.90 7.09
CA GLU A 91 -24.35 -26.02 6.47
C GLU A 91 -24.18 -24.56 6.90
N LYS A 92 -23.88 -24.34 8.18
CA LYS A 92 -23.64 -22.98 8.73
C LYS A 92 -22.39 -22.34 8.16
N GLU A 93 -21.35 -23.13 7.91
CA GLU A 93 -20.09 -22.68 7.31
C GLU A 93 -20.29 -22.32 5.83
N ARG A 94 -21.18 -23.05 5.11
CA ARG A 94 -21.62 -22.68 3.76
C ARG A 94 -22.42 -21.36 3.74
N GLU A 95 -23.28 -21.13 4.72
CA GLU A 95 -24.01 -19.86 4.85
C GLU A 95 -23.07 -18.70 5.18
N LYS A 96 -22.13 -18.89 6.12
CA LYS A 96 -21.12 -17.89 6.48
C LYS A 96 -20.19 -17.53 5.32
N SER A 97 -19.73 -18.53 4.55
CA SER A 97 -18.91 -18.28 3.36
C SER A 97 -19.68 -17.56 2.26
N ARG A 98 -20.97 -17.84 2.07
CA ARG A 98 -21.83 -17.07 1.16
C ARG A 98 -21.97 -15.62 1.61
N LEU A 99 -22.17 -15.38 2.90
CA LEU A 99 -22.26 -14.04 3.48
C LEU A 99 -20.96 -13.26 3.31
N SER A 100 -19.80 -13.88 3.59
CA SER A 100 -18.51 -13.21 3.43
C SER A 100 -18.21 -12.85 1.97
N ILE A 101 -18.59 -13.72 1.02
CA ILE A 101 -18.50 -13.43 -0.42
C ILE A 101 -19.40 -12.26 -0.80
N GLN A 102 -20.63 -12.19 -0.28
CA GLN A 102 -21.55 -11.08 -0.55
C GLN A 102 -21.02 -9.75 0.01
N VAL A 103 -20.50 -9.73 1.24
CA VAL A 103 -19.89 -8.55 1.85
C VAL A 103 -18.66 -8.08 1.05
N ALA A 104 -17.79 -9.02 0.64
CA ALA A 104 -16.61 -8.69 -0.16
C ALA A 104 -16.99 -8.12 -1.53
N ARG A 105 -18.01 -8.69 -2.17
CA ARG A 105 -18.54 -8.19 -3.46
C ARG A 105 -19.10 -6.79 -3.32
N LEU A 106 -19.96 -6.53 -2.32
CA LEU A 106 -20.51 -5.20 -2.10
C LEU A 106 -19.43 -4.16 -1.76
N GLY A 107 -18.37 -4.57 -1.06
CA GLY A 107 -17.23 -3.70 -0.78
C GLY A 107 -16.49 -3.29 -2.05
N GLU A 108 -16.35 -4.20 -3.02
CA GLU A 108 -15.79 -3.87 -4.32
C GLU A 108 -16.74 -3.00 -5.16
N ASP A 109 -18.04 -3.30 -5.14
CA ASP A 109 -19.05 -2.52 -5.85
C ASP A 109 -19.10 -1.06 -5.35
N LEU A 110 -18.96 -0.80 -4.04
CA LEU A 110 -18.89 0.56 -3.48
C LEU A 110 -17.61 1.30 -3.88
N LYS A 111 -16.45 0.62 -3.92
CA LYS A 111 -15.20 1.21 -4.43
C LYS A 111 -15.33 1.59 -5.90
N GLN A 112 -15.97 0.74 -6.69
CA GLN A 112 -16.25 1.03 -8.10
C GLN A 112 -17.22 2.22 -8.22
N ALA A 113 -18.29 2.27 -7.42
CA ALA A 113 -19.21 3.39 -7.38
C ALA A 113 -18.50 4.71 -7.02
N ARG A 114 -17.58 4.72 -6.04
CA ARG A 114 -16.72 5.88 -5.72
C ARG A 114 -15.86 6.32 -6.88
N SER A 115 -15.23 5.38 -7.59
CA SER A 115 -14.41 5.69 -8.77
C SER A 115 -15.26 6.30 -9.89
N GLN A 116 -16.45 5.73 -10.14
CA GLN A 116 -17.41 6.25 -11.12
C GLN A 116 -17.94 7.62 -10.74
N PHE A 117 -18.20 7.87 -9.45
CA PHE A 117 -18.62 9.17 -8.95
C PHE A 117 -17.59 10.27 -9.23
N ARG A 118 -16.30 10.03 -8.97
CA ARG A 118 -15.24 11.00 -9.30
C ARG A 118 -15.20 11.31 -10.79
N LYS A 119 -15.35 10.29 -11.65
CA LYS A 119 -15.42 10.46 -13.11
C LYS A 119 -16.65 11.28 -13.51
N ALA A 120 -17.81 10.98 -12.92
CA ALA A 120 -19.06 11.68 -13.15
C ALA A 120 -18.99 13.15 -12.71
N GLN A 121 -18.36 13.46 -11.57
CA GLN A 121 -18.13 14.82 -11.11
C GLN A 121 -17.27 15.62 -12.10
N LEU A 122 -16.18 15.03 -12.58
CA LEU A 122 -15.31 15.68 -13.58
C LEU A 122 -16.06 15.88 -14.90
N GLN A 123 -16.87 14.92 -15.34
CA GLN A 123 -17.68 15.05 -16.54
C GLN A 123 -18.75 16.14 -16.39
N ALA A 124 -19.46 16.18 -15.27
CA ALA A 124 -20.44 17.22 -14.99
C ALA A 124 -19.80 18.62 -14.93
N LYS A 125 -18.60 18.73 -14.33
CA LYS A 125 -17.82 19.98 -14.34
C LYS A 125 -17.44 20.41 -15.76
N ARG A 126 -16.93 19.49 -16.59
CA ARG A 126 -16.62 19.76 -18.00
C ARG A 126 -17.86 20.21 -18.79
N ASN A 127 -19.00 19.57 -18.57
CA ASN A 127 -20.26 19.95 -19.21
C ASN A 127 -20.70 21.37 -18.78
N ALA A 128 -20.57 21.71 -17.50
CA ALA A 128 -20.87 23.05 -16.99
C ALA A 128 -19.95 24.11 -17.59
N GLU A 129 -18.65 23.84 -17.67
CA GLU A 129 -17.67 24.74 -18.30
C GLU A 129 -17.95 24.92 -19.80
N ALA A 130 -18.28 23.84 -20.51
CA ALA A 130 -18.67 23.90 -21.91
C ALA A 130 -19.94 24.76 -22.12
N ALA A 131 -20.92 24.67 -21.23
CA ALA A 131 -22.11 25.52 -21.27
C ALA A 131 -21.78 27.00 -21.02
N LYS A 132 -20.93 27.29 -20.01
CA LYS A 132 -20.43 28.66 -19.74
C LYS A 132 -19.62 29.24 -20.90
N GLN A 133 -18.86 28.40 -21.62
CA GLN A 133 -18.15 28.83 -22.82
C GLN A 133 -19.11 29.15 -23.97
N LYS A 134 -20.14 28.32 -24.19
CA LYS A 134 -21.18 28.59 -25.20
C LYS A 134 -21.94 29.89 -24.89
N GLU A 135 -22.27 30.15 -23.63
CA GLU A 135 -22.88 31.42 -23.23
C GLU A 135 -21.98 32.62 -23.58
N ARG A 136 -20.70 32.55 -23.22
CA ARG A 136 -19.73 33.59 -23.60
C ARG A 136 -19.68 33.78 -25.11
N GLN A 137 -19.60 32.69 -25.89
CA GLN A 137 -19.59 32.77 -27.35
C GLN A 137 -20.87 33.41 -27.91
N LEU A 138 -22.04 33.13 -27.34
CA LEU A 138 -23.30 33.76 -27.75
C LEU A 138 -23.33 35.26 -27.43
N LEU A 139 -22.82 35.65 -26.26
CA LEU A 139 -22.71 37.07 -25.89
C LEU A 139 -21.71 37.82 -26.77
N PHE A 140 -20.57 37.20 -27.10
CA PHE A 140 -19.58 37.76 -28.03
C PHE A 140 -20.08 37.80 -29.47
N ALA A 141 -20.81 36.76 -29.93
CA ALA A 141 -21.42 36.74 -31.26
C ALA A 141 -22.46 37.87 -31.40
N GLY A 142 -23.27 38.14 -30.38
CA GLY A 142 -24.20 39.27 -30.37
C GLY A 142 -23.53 40.64 -30.51
N ILE A 143 -22.27 40.77 -30.09
CA ILE A 143 -21.45 41.98 -30.26
C ILE A 143 -20.80 42.01 -31.66
N GLN A 144 -20.34 40.85 -32.16
CA GLN A 144 -19.68 40.69 -33.46
C GLN A 144 -20.65 40.85 -34.66
N GLU A 145 -21.90 40.38 -34.52
CA GLU A 145 -22.94 40.42 -35.56
C GLU A 145 -23.56 41.82 -35.76
N GLY A 146 -23.09 42.85 -35.05
CA GLY A 146 -23.36 44.23 -35.40
C GLY A 146 -24.82 44.66 -35.27
N ASN A 147 -25.62 44.03 -34.40
CA ASN A 147 -26.91 44.59 -34.04
C ASN A 147 -26.68 45.71 -33.02
N THR A 148 -26.50 46.92 -33.54
CA THR A 148 -26.35 48.15 -32.77
C THR A 148 -27.62 48.45 -31.97
N THR A 149 -27.70 47.96 -30.74
CA THR A 149 -28.46 48.66 -29.69
C THR A 149 -27.52 49.08 -28.56
N PRO A 150 -26.69 50.12 -28.77
CA PRO A 150 -26.04 50.81 -27.66
C PRO A 150 -27.01 51.89 -27.15
N THR A 151 -27.94 51.53 -26.27
CA THR A 151 -28.65 52.51 -25.43
C THR A 151 -27.74 52.96 -24.28
N ALA A 152 -26.60 53.57 -24.59
CA ALA A 152 -25.78 54.34 -23.63
C ALA A 152 -24.60 54.98 -24.37
N GLY A 153 -24.83 56.11 -25.05
CA GLY A 153 -23.72 56.77 -25.74
C GLY A 153 -24.10 57.94 -26.61
N LYS A 154 -25.05 58.77 -26.19
CA LYS A 154 -25.28 60.07 -26.83
C LYS A 154 -24.10 60.99 -26.49
N ARG A 155 -23.05 60.96 -27.30
CA ARG A 155 -22.10 62.07 -27.40
C ARG A 155 -22.24 62.68 -28.78
N ARG A 156 -23.09 63.71 -28.80
CA ARG A 156 -23.48 64.53 -29.94
C ARG A 156 -22.85 65.90 -29.74
N GLY A 157 -22.33 66.49 -30.82
CA GLY A 157 -21.85 67.87 -30.90
C GLY A 157 -20.34 67.90 -31.03
N GLY A 158 -19.74 68.24 -32.18
CA GLY A 158 -20.13 69.27 -33.14
C GLY A 158 -19.15 70.42 -32.99
N THR A 159 -17.98 70.29 -33.62
CA THR A 159 -16.94 71.32 -33.66
C THR A 159 -17.37 72.43 -34.60
N GLU A 160 -18.28 73.28 -34.16
CA GLU A 160 -18.49 74.60 -34.75
C GLU A 160 -17.80 75.65 -33.87
N LYS A 161 -17.28 76.68 -34.52
CA LYS A 161 -16.31 77.64 -33.97
C LYS A 161 -16.94 78.42 -32.80
N LEU A 162 -16.74 77.92 -31.58
CA LEU A 162 -17.23 78.54 -30.35
C LEU A 162 -16.54 79.90 -30.16
N THR A 163 -17.32 80.93 -29.84
CA THR A 163 -16.81 82.26 -29.52
C THR A 163 -15.99 82.21 -28.22
N GLN A 164 -15.08 83.16 -28.02
CA GLN A 164 -14.10 83.10 -26.93
C GLN A 164 -14.75 82.98 -25.53
N ASP A 165 -15.93 83.58 -25.34
CA ASP A 165 -16.73 83.47 -24.11
C ASP A 165 -17.31 82.06 -23.90
N GLU A 166 -17.69 81.36 -24.98
CA GLU A 166 -18.22 80.00 -24.92
C GLU A 166 -17.11 78.97 -24.67
N ILE A 167 -15.89 79.23 -25.15
CA ILE A 167 -14.69 78.46 -24.78
C ILE A 167 -14.37 78.63 -23.30
N ILE A 168 -14.49 79.85 -22.75
CA ILE A 168 -14.27 80.11 -21.32
C ILE A 168 -15.36 79.44 -20.47
N ALA A 169 -16.61 79.49 -20.91
CA ALA A 169 -17.72 78.82 -20.24
C ALA A 169 -17.58 77.29 -20.28
N ASN A 170 -17.16 76.72 -21.41
CA ASN A 170 -16.92 75.28 -21.55
C ASN A 170 -15.68 74.83 -20.75
N ALA A 171 -14.61 75.63 -20.71
CA ALA A 171 -13.45 75.35 -19.87
C ALA A 171 -13.81 75.36 -18.37
N SER A 172 -14.67 76.28 -17.94
CA SER A 172 -15.20 76.29 -16.56
C SER A 172 -16.11 75.07 -16.29
N GLY A 173 -16.88 74.65 -17.30
CA GLY A 173 -17.66 73.42 -17.29
C GLY A 173 -16.79 72.17 -17.15
N ASP A 174 -15.66 72.12 -17.88
CA ASP A 174 -14.68 71.03 -17.86
C ASP A 174 -13.92 70.98 -16.53
N VAL A 175 -13.53 72.12 -15.95
CA VAL A 175 -12.95 72.17 -14.60
C VAL A 175 -13.95 71.65 -13.57
N THR A 176 -15.22 72.05 -13.67
CA THR A 176 -16.27 71.57 -12.76
C THR A 176 -16.55 70.07 -12.97
N ALA A 177 -16.52 69.59 -14.21
CA ALA A 177 -16.67 68.18 -14.54
C ALA A 177 -15.46 67.35 -14.06
N ALA A 178 -14.25 67.88 -14.20
CA ALA A 178 -13.02 67.28 -13.69
C ALA A 178 -13.06 67.18 -12.17
N LEU A 179 -13.47 68.24 -11.46
CA LEU A 179 -13.54 68.24 -10.00
C LEU A 179 -14.64 67.30 -9.46
N ARG A 180 -15.77 67.18 -10.16
CA ARG A 180 -16.77 66.15 -9.86
C ARG A 180 -16.22 64.74 -10.11
N ARG A 181 -15.44 64.55 -11.17
CA ARG A 181 -14.80 63.27 -11.49
C ARG A 181 -13.74 62.90 -10.45
N THR A 182 -12.91 63.84 -9.99
CA THR A 182 -11.93 63.58 -8.93
C THR A 182 -12.61 63.30 -7.60
N HIS A 183 -13.72 63.98 -7.30
CA HIS A 183 -14.52 63.66 -6.12
C HIS A 183 -15.08 62.24 -6.19
N GLN A 184 -15.66 61.84 -7.33
CA GLN A 184 -16.14 60.47 -7.53
C GLN A 184 -15.00 59.45 -7.38
N LEU A 185 -13.83 59.74 -7.95
CA LEU A 185 -12.65 58.88 -7.86
C LEU A 185 -12.16 58.78 -6.40
N MET A 186 -12.08 59.90 -5.68
CA MET A 186 -11.71 59.94 -4.27
C MET A 186 -12.70 59.15 -3.40
N THR A 187 -14.02 59.28 -3.63
CA THR A 187 -15.01 58.48 -2.91
C THR A 187 -14.88 56.99 -3.22
N SER A 188 -14.56 56.63 -4.47
CA SER A 188 -14.34 55.23 -4.85
C SER A 188 -13.07 54.65 -4.24
N GLU A 189 -11.96 55.40 -4.22
CA GLU A 189 -10.71 54.98 -3.59
C GLU A 189 -10.84 54.92 -2.06
N LEU A 190 -11.63 55.80 -1.46
CA LEU A 190 -11.95 55.70 -0.02
C LEU A 190 -12.75 54.45 0.29
N SER A 191 -13.77 54.11 -0.51
CA SER A 191 -14.50 52.84 -0.35
C SER A 191 -13.59 51.62 -0.53
N ARG A 192 -12.67 51.68 -1.48
CA ARG A 192 -11.67 50.64 -1.74
C ARG A 192 -10.66 50.51 -0.60
N SER A 193 -10.22 51.62 -0.03
CA SER A 193 -9.33 51.64 1.15
C SER A 193 -10.02 51.11 2.39
N ARG A 194 -11.32 51.39 2.58
CA ARG A 194 -12.11 50.82 3.68
C ARG A 194 -12.25 49.31 3.55
N PHE A 195 -12.50 48.82 2.35
CA PHE A 195 -12.53 47.38 2.09
C PHE A 195 -11.16 46.71 2.31
N ALA A 196 -10.07 47.37 1.92
CA ALA A 196 -8.71 46.88 2.20
C ALA A 196 -8.41 46.85 3.70
N GLN A 197 -8.85 47.85 4.47
CA GLN A 197 -8.73 47.86 5.93
C GLN A 197 -9.52 46.72 6.57
N GLU A 198 -10.79 46.54 6.19
CA GLU A 198 -11.62 45.43 6.66
C GLU A 198 -10.96 44.07 6.38
N THR A 199 -10.37 43.92 5.19
CA THR A 199 -9.66 42.68 4.82
C THR A 199 -8.40 42.47 5.65
N LEU A 200 -7.65 43.53 5.94
CA LEU A 200 -6.46 43.45 6.80
C LEU A 200 -6.85 43.13 8.25
N ASP A 201 -7.90 43.73 8.77
CA ASP A 201 -8.43 43.45 10.10
C ASP A 201 -8.93 42.00 10.20
N GLN A 202 -9.66 41.52 9.19
CA GLN A 202 -10.07 40.11 9.09
C GLN A 202 -8.87 39.17 9.01
N SER A 203 -7.83 39.51 8.23
CA SER A 203 -6.61 38.70 8.16
C SER A 203 -5.85 38.67 9.48
N THR A 204 -5.87 39.78 10.22
CA THR A 204 -5.24 39.88 11.55
C THR A 204 -6.02 39.09 12.59
N ALA A 205 -7.35 39.14 12.55
CA ALA A 205 -8.21 38.34 13.39
C ALA A 205 -8.03 36.84 13.11
N ALA A 206 -7.96 36.44 11.83
CA ALA A 206 -7.67 35.07 11.44
C ALA A 206 -6.28 34.60 11.92
N LEU A 207 -5.25 35.46 11.86
CA LEU A 207 -3.93 35.15 12.42
C LEU A 207 -3.96 35.00 13.94
N ALA A 208 -4.75 35.82 14.65
CA ALA A 208 -4.93 35.70 16.09
C ALA A 208 -5.63 34.38 16.45
N GLU A 209 -6.69 34.02 15.73
CA GLU A 209 -7.39 32.73 15.89
C GLU A 209 -6.42 31.57 15.64
N LEU A 210 -5.60 31.63 14.59
CA LEU A 210 -4.60 30.60 14.32
C LEU A 210 -3.57 30.46 15.46
N GLY A 211 -3.19 31.58 16.09
CA GLY A 211 -2.34 31.60 17.27
C GLY A 211 -3.00 30.94 18.49
N GLU A 212 -4.30 31.16 18.69
CA GLU A 212 -5.09 30.49 19.72
C GLU A 212 -5.17 28.98 19.46
N LYS A 213 -5.50 28.56 18.22
CA LYS A 213 -5.52 27.14 17.83
C LYS A 213 -4.16 26.47 18.03
N TYR A 214 -3.05 27.17 17.77
CA TYR A 214 -1.71 26.63 18.00
C TYR A 214 -1.39 26.50 19.49
N THR A 215 -1.86 27.42 20.31
CA THR A 215 -1.72 27.39 21.77
C THR A 215 -2.54 26.23 22.37
N ASP A 216 -3.78 26.05 21.89
CA ASP A 216 -4.62 24.90 22.23
C ASP A 216 -3.96 23.59 21.83
N LEU A 217 -3.41 23.50 20.62
CA LEU A 217 -2.72 22.31 20.13
C LEU A 217 -1.46 22.01 20.95
N SER A 218 -0.72 23.03 21.39
CA SER A 218 0.41 22.87 22.31
C SER A 218 -0.05 22.34 23.68
N THR A 219 -1.19 22.83 24.18
CA THR A 219 -1.80 22.35 25.43
C THR A 219 -2.27 20.89 25.29
N LEU A 220 -2.86 20.53 24.16
CA LEU A 220 -3.23 19.14 23.86
C LEU A 220 -2.02 18.22 23.71
N LEU A 221 -0.95 18.67 23.04
CA LEU A 221 0.30 17.93 22.92
C LEU A 221 1.00 17.74 24.26
N THR A 222 1.02 18.76 25.12
CA THR A 222 1.60 18.65 26.46
C THR A 222 0.78 17.70 27.32
N ASN A 223 -0.55 17.77 27.29
CA ASN A 223 -1.44 16.80 27.96
C ASN A 223 -1.27 15.37 27.40
N SER A 224 -1.17 15.21 26.09
CA SER A 224 -0.88 13.91 25.48
C SER A 224 0.48 13.39 25.91
N LYS A 225 1.51 14.26 26.00
CA LYS A 225 2.85 13.89 26.45
C LYS A 225 2.85 13.50 27.93
N THR A 226 2.10 14.17 28.80
CA THR A 226 2.00 13.78 30.21
C THR A 226 1.27 12.45 30.36
N LEU A 227 0.20 12.20 29.60
CA LEU A 227 -0.50 10.91 29.58
C LEU A 227 0.37 9.78 29.04
N VAL A 228 1.06 9.99 27.91
CA VAL A 228 2.00 9.01 27.35
C VAL A 228 3.17 8.77 28.31
N ASN A 229 3.70 9.81 28.95
CA ASN A 229 4.78 9.65 29.92
C ASN A 229 4.29 8.92 31.18
N SER A 230 3.05 9.16 31.63
CA SER A 230 2.42 8.44 32.73
C SER A 230 2.21 6.96 32.39
N LEU A 231 1.68 6.66 31.20
CA LEU A 231 1.50 5.30 30.70
C LEU A 231 2.83 4.58 30.52
N LEU A 232 3.82 5.22 29.88
CA LEU A 232 5.15 4.64 29.72
C LEU A 232 5.87 4.47 31.05
N ARG A 233 5.70 5.39 32.01
CA ARG A 233 6.29 5.25 33.34
C ARG A 233 5.65 4.10 34.10
N SER A 234 4.32 3.97 34.02
CA SER A 234 3.56 2.89 34.64
C SER A 234 3.95 1.54 34.02
N GLN A 235 3.92 1.41 32.70
CA GLN A 235 4.27 0.17 32.01
C GLN A 235 5.75 -0.19 32.18
N LYS A 236 6.68 0.79 32.16
CA LYS A 236 8.10 0.53 32.46
C LYS A 236 8.31 0.05 33.89
N SER A 237 7.62 0.62 34.87
CA SER A 237 7.76 0.15 36.25
C SER A 237 7.35 -1.31 36.40
N ASP A 238 6.24 -1.70 35.76
CA ASP A 238 5.74 -3.08 35.82
C ASP A 238 6.67 -4.05 35.09
N THR A 239 7.17 -3.65 33.91
CA THR A 239 8.10 -4.48 33.12
C THR A 239 9.42 -4.66 33.85
N TRP A 240 9.91 -3.65 34.57
CA TRP A 240 11.16 -3.74 35.34
C TRP A 240 11.01 -4.63 36.58
N TYR A 241 9.86 -4.63 37.27
CA TYR A 241 9.59 -5.58 38.37
C TYR A 241 9.47 -7.03 37.87
N LEU A 242 8.79 -7.26 36.75
CA LEU A 242 8.70 -8.59 36.15
C LEU A 242 10.06 -9.09 35.65
N GLU A 243 10.85 -8.23 35.02
CA GLU A 243 12.19 -8.57 34.53
C GLU A 243 13.16 -8.89 35.67
N THR A 244 13.20 -8.06 36.73
CA THR A 244 14.04 -8.32 37.92
C THR A 244 13.64 -9.62 38.62
N THR A 245 12.33 -9.90 38.73
CA THR A 245 11.82 -11.16 39.31
C THR A 245 12.20 -12.37 38.45
N LEU A 246 12.10 -12.26 37.11
CA LEU A 246 12.50 -13.30 36.17
C LEU A 246 14.01 -13.58 36.27
N TYR A 247 14.86 -12.56 36.34
CA TYR A 247 16.31 -12.75 36.53
C TYR A 247 16.66 -13.44 37.85
N ILE A 248 16.01 -13.07 38.96
CA ILE A 248 16.22 -13.74 40.25
C ILE A 248 15.75 -15.22 40.17
N LEU A 249 14.62 -15.48 39.52
CA LEU A 249 14.12 -16.84 39.27
C LEU A 249 15.07 -17.65 38.37
N LEU A 250 15.56 -17.08 37.27
CA LEU A 250 16.53 -17.73 36.40
C LEU A 250 17.84 -18.01 37.13
N THR A 251 18.31 -17.07 37.95
CA THR A 251 19.53 -17.21 38.74
C THR A 251 19.39 -18.34 39.76
N THR A 252 18.25 -18.43 40.45
CA THR A 252 17.99 -19.51 41.43
C THR A 252 17.79 -20.87 40.76
N ILE A 253 17.10 -20.94 39.62
CA ILE A 253 16.99 -22.16 38.81
C ILE A 253 18.35 -22.58 38.27
N CYS A 254 19.13 -21.66 37.72
CA CYS A 254 20.47 -21.94 37.21
C CYS A 254 21.39 -22.43 38.35
N TRP A 255 21.28 -21.85 39.55
CA TRP A 255 21.98 -22.32 40.74
C TRP A 255 21.54 -23.71 41.17
N LEU A 256 20.23 -24.01 41.13
CA LEU A 256 19.68 -25.34 41.41
C LEU A 256 20.15 -26.37 40.38
N LEU A 257 20.16 -26.03 39.10
CA LEU A 257 20.68 -26.89 38.03
C LEU A 257 22.17 -27.11 38.19
N PHE A 258 22.94 -26.06 38.48
CA PHE A 258 24.36 -26.16 38.77
C PHE A 258 24.62 -27.11 39.96
N ARG A 259 23.91 -26.88 41.06
CA ARG A 259 24.08 -27.65 42.30
C ARG A 259 23.55 -29.07 42.21
N ARG A 260 22.44 -29.29 41.51
CA ARG A 260 21.71 -30.58 41.54
C ARG A 260 21.96 -31.43 40.31
N LEU A 261 21.94 -30.84 39.11
CA LEU A 261 22.05 -31.57 37.85
C LEU A 261 23.48 -31.61 37.31
N LEU A 262 24.27 -30.56 37.52
CA LEU A 262 25.63 -30.49 36.97
C LEU A 262 26.66 -31.08 37.95
N TYR A 263 26.60 -30.80 39.26
CA TYR A 263 27.65 -31.23 40.20
C TYR A 263 27.86 -32.77 40.29
N GLY A 264 26.79 -33.58 40.23
CA GLY A 264 26.91 -35.04 40.27
C GLY A 264 27.46 -35.64 38.97
N PRO A 265 26.76 -35.47 37.83
CA PRO A 265 27.20 -35.97 36.53
C PRO A 265 28.48 -35.33 36.00
N LEU A 266 28.80 -34.05 36.30
CA LEU A 266 30.11 -33.48 35.91
C LEU A 266 31.26 -34.19 36.61
N TRP A 267 31.08 -34.68 37.84
CA TRP A 267 32.13 -35.46 38.48
C TRP A 267 32.37 -36.77 37.71
N TRP A 268 31.32 -37.39 37.18
CA TRP A 268 31.44 -38.50 36.23
C TRP A 268 32.04 -38.08 34.89
N PHE A 269 31.62 -36.95 34.32
CA PHE A 269 32.14 -36.41 33.05
C PHE A 269 33.58 -35.89 33.14
N ALA A 270 34.10 -35.58 34.32
CA ALA A 270 35.51 -35.27 34.56
C ALA A 270 36.32 -36.55 34.85
N TRP A 271 35.74 -37.51 35.58
CA TRP A 271 36.43 -38.75 35.93
C TRP A 271 36.45 -39.79 34.79
N LEU A 272 35.43 -39.84 33.94
CA LEU A 272 35.37 -40.69 32.74
C LEU A 272 36.47 -40.38 31.72
N PRO A 273 36.64 -39.14 31.20
CA PRO A 273 37.70 -38.84 30.25
C PRO A 273 39.09 -38.97 30.91
N LEU A 274 39.23 -38.70 32.21
CA LEU A 274 40.50 -38.93 32.90
C LEU A 274 40.85 -40.42 33.01
N LYS A 275 39.87 -41.29 33.29
CA LYS A 275 40.07 -42.74 33.25
C LYS A 275 40.33 -43.26 31.85
N PHE A 276 39.60 -42.78 30.85
CA PHE A 276 39.85 -43.16 29.46
C PHE A 276 41.21 -42.66 28.98
N ALA A 277 41.60 -41.43 29.30
CA ALA A 277 42.92 -40.88 29.00
C ALA A 277 44.03 -41.65 29.71
N TYR A 278 43.85 -42.06 30.98
CA TYR A 278 44.81 -42.91 31.69
C TYR A 278 44.91 -44.31 31.05
N LYS A 279 43.79 -44.91 30.63
CA LYS A 279 43.77 -46.20 29.91
C LYS A 279 44.35 -46.09 28.50
N PHE A 280 44.14 -44.97 27.81
CA PHE A 280 44.74 -44.68 26.52
C PHE A 280 46.24 -44.41 26.65
N LEU A 281 46.69 -43.62 27.64
CA LEU A 281 48.11 -43.43 27.93
C LEU A 281 48.78 -44.75 28.32
N PHE A 282 48.14 -45.58 29.15
CA PHE A 282 48.68 -46.88 29.54
C PHE A 282 48.69 -47.88 28.37
N SER A 283 47.67 -47.85 27.50
CA SER A 283 47.61 -48.67 26.27
C SER A 283 48.66 -48.24 25.24
N ILE A 284 48.86 -46.94 25.06
CA ILE A 284 49.87 -46.39 24.15
C ILE A 284 51.28 -46.68 24.68
N LEU A 285 51.47 -46.57 26.00
CA LEU A 285 52.74 -46.90 26.66
C LEU A 285 53.04 -48.40 26.64
N ALA A 286 52.02 -49.26 26.72
CA ALA A 286 52.15 -50.71 26.53
C ALA A 286 52.48 -51.08 25.07
N THR A 287 51.96 -50.33 24.09
CA THR A 287 52.27 -50.57 22.66
C THR A 287 53.60 -49.98 22.20
N ILE A 288 54.16 -48.99 22.93
CA ILE A 288 55.45 -48.36 22.62
C ILE A 288 56.62 -48.98 23.40
N GLY A 289 56.36 -50.01 24.21
CA GLY A 289 57.38 -50.99 24.61
C GLY A 289 58.54 -50.40 25.40
N LEU A 290 58.34 -50.19 26.70
CA LEU A 290 59.43 -49.95 27.65
C LEU A 290 59.19 -50.63 29.00
N ALA A 291 58.84 -51.91 28.96
CA ALA A 291 59.22 -52.90 29.98
C ALA A 291 58.89 -54.29 29.42
N GLY A 292 59.93 -55.10 29.26
CA GLY A 292 59.88 -56.41 28.63
C GLY A 292 58.99 -57.43 29.35
N GLY A 293 58.57 -58.43 28.58
CA GLY A 293 57.88 -59.60 29.08
C GLY A 293 57.52 -60.53 27.93
N ALA A 294 58.51 -61.25 27.41
CA ALA A 294 58.31 -62.32 26.45
C ALA A 294 57.65 -63.55 27.11
N ALA A 295 56.90 -64.26 26.26
CA ALA A 295 56.60 -65.69 26.33
C ALA A 295 55.75 -66.22 27.51
N SER A 296 54.50 -66.53 27.17
CA SER A 296 53.88 -67.86 27.26
C SER A 296 54.46 -68.90 28.24
N THR A 297 53.60 -69.40 29.14
CA THR A 297 53.27 -70.83 29.40
C THR A 297 52.25 -70.87 30.57
N GLN A 298 51.05 -71.44 30.37
CA GLN A 298 50.62 -72.76 30.86
C GLN A 298 50.67 -72.91 32.42
N ALA A 299 49.71 -73.47 33.15
CA ALA A 299 48.54 -74.29 32.83
C ALA A 299 47.69 -74.53 34.11
N LEU A 300 46.52 -75.15 33.92
CA LEU A 300 45.77 -76.05 34.83
C LEU A 300 45.07 -75.44 36.08
N SER A 301 43.88 -75.86 36.52
CA SER A 301 43.11 -77.08 36.23
C SER A 301 41.65 -77.04 36.73
N SER A 302 40.76 -77.65 35.91
CA SER A 302 39.63 -78.57 36.19
C SER A 302 38.43 -78.19 37.11
N GLN A 303 37.24 -78.05 36.49
CA GLN A 303 36.05 -78.97 36.51
C GLN A 303 35.06 -78.74 37.68
N VAL A 304 33.75 -78.60 37.42
CA VAL A 304 32.75 -79.67 37.20
C VAL A 304 31.60 -79.27 36.23
N ALA A 305 31.03 -80.29 35.58
CA ALA A 305 29.98 -80.39 34.55
C ALA A 305 28.59 -79.76 34.89
N THR A 306 27.65 -79.46 33.98
CA THR A 306 26.95 -80.36 33.02
C THR A 306 26.17 -79.65 31.86
N ALA A 307 26.11 -80.35 30.71
CA ALA A 307 25.03 -80.47 29.70
C ALA A 307 24.81 -79.43 28.55
N SER A 308 25.24 -79.87 27.33
CA SER A 308 24.46 -80.07 26.08
C SER A 308 24.20 -78.96 25.03
N SER A 309 24.79 -79.19 23.83
CA SER A 309 24.36 -78.91 22.41
C SER A 309 24.11 -77.45 21.96
N SER A 310 24.56 -76.91 20.81
CA SER A 310 25.17 -77.40 19.55
C SER A 310 25.75 -76.16 18.79
N SER A 311 27.05 -76.06 18.49
CA SER A 311 27.72 -76.26 17.17
C SER A 311 27.05 -75.60 15.95
N LEU A 312 27.70 -74.94 14.98
CA LEU A 312 29.10 -74.65 14.67
C LEU A 312 29.13 -73.67 13.45
N ILE A 313 30.09 -72.73 13.45
CA ILE A 313 30.99 -72.31 12.35
C ILE A 313 30.47 -71.95 10.94
N VAL A 314 30.91 -70.75 10.54
CA VAL A 314 30.94 -70.10 9.23
C VAL A 314 32.07 -70.63 8.35
N GLN A 315 31.85 -70.80 7.02
CA GLN A 315 32.77 -70.39 5.95
C GLN A 315 32.03 -70.27 4.58
N PRO A 316 32.54 -69.45 3.64
CA PRO A 316 31.86 -69.05 2.41
C PRO A 316 32.38 -69.78 1.16
N SER A 317 31.53 -70.00 0.15
CA SER A 317 31.85 -69.84 -1.29
C SER A 317 30.83 -70.51 -2.21
N ALA A 318 30.39 -69.70 -3.18
CA ALA A 318 29.88 -69.96 -4.53
C ALA A 318 29.18 -71.30 -4.91
N SER A 319 28.11 -71.11 -5.69
CA SER A 319 27.60 -71.98 -6.76
C SER A 319 26.30 -72.73 -6.43
N ASN A 320 25.15 -72.09 -6.67
CA ASN A 320 24.27 -72.48 -7.77
C ASN A 320 22.97 -71.65 -7.78
N LYS A 321 22.62 -71.22 -9.00
CA LYS A 321 21.31 -70.85 -9.54
C LYS A 321 20.09 -71.08 -8.62
N ALA A 322 19.32 -70.01 -8.43
CA ALA A 322 17.89 -70.08 -8.14
C ALA A 322 17.11 -69.30 -9.22
N HIS A 323 15.90 -69.80 -9.47
CA HIS A 323 15.00 -69.53 -10.57
C HIS A 323 14.36 -68.12 -10.56
N PRO A 324 13.87 -67.62 -11.72
CA PRO A 324 13.40 -66.25 -11.87
C PRO A 324 12.05 -66.03 -11.20
N ARG A 325 11.91 -64.92 -10.48
CA ARG A 325 10.61 -64.40 -10.01
C ARG A 325 10.16 -63.27 -10.94
N MET A 326 8.90 -63.36 -11.32
CA MET A 326 8.23 -62.59 -12.36
C MET A 326 8.28 -61.07 -12.11
N SER A 327 8.41 -60.38 -13.24
CA SER A 327 8.12 -58.96 -13.46
C SER A 327 6.73 -58.60 -12.96
N ASP A 328 6.62 -57.54 -12.15
CA ASP A 328 5.87 -56.32 -12.50
C ASP A 328 5.78 -55.37 -11.29
N GLN A 329 6.77 -54.50 -11.10
CA GLN A 329 6.62 -53.28 -10.27
C GLN A 329 7.82 -52.32 -10.48
N PRO A 330 7.62 -51.09 -10.97
CA PRO A 330 8.68 -50.10 -11.02
C PRO A 330 8.88 -49.43 -9.65
N ASN A 331 10.04 -49.66 -9.03
CA ASN A 331 10.53 -48.93 -7.86
C ASN A 331 10.96 -47.51 -8.28
N HIS A 332 10.34 -46.50 -7.69
CA HIS A 332 10.66 -45.09 -7.91
C HIS A 332 11.76 -44.65 -6.93
N ASN A 333 13.02 -44.78 -7.34
CA ASN A 333 14.16 -44.25 -6.60
C ASN A 333 14.54 -42.88 -7.17
N ILE A 334 14.44 -41.83 -6.36
CA ILE A 334 14.87 -40.46 -6.69
C ILE A 334 16.35 -40.33 -6.27
N PRO A 335 17.29 -40.06 -7.18
CA PRO A 335 18.64 -39.68 -6.80
C PRO A 335 18.65 -38.18 -6.44
N ALA A 336 18.91 -37.89 -5.16
CA ALA A 336 19.24 -36.54 -4.71
C ALA A 336 20.75 -36.36 -4.73
N GLY A 337 21.24 -35.36 -5.47
CA GLY A 337 22.59 -34.84 -5.26
C GLY A 337 23.24 -34.18 -6.48
N ALA A 338 24.03 -33.15 -6.16
CA ALA A 338 24.87 -32.31 -7.02
C ALA A 338 24.10 -31.18 -7.72
N GLY A 339 24.34 -29.90 -7.44
CA GLY A 339 25.63 -29.28 -7.18
C GLY A 339 25.83 -28.25 -8.29
N GLY A 340 25.83 -26.97 -7.92
CA GLY A 340 25.83 -25.87 -8.88
C GLY A 340 27.11 -25.77 -9.70
N ALA A 341 26.95 -25.37 -10.95
CA ALA A 341 27.97 -24.71 -11.76
C ALA A 341 27.25 -23.92 -12.87
N GLY A 342 27.60 -22.63 -12.99
CA GLY A 342 26.93 -21.68 -13.87
C GLY A 342 27.05 -22.00 -15.35
N VAL A 343 26.12 -21.43 -16.13
CA VAL A 343 26.25 -21.39 -17.59
C VAL A 343 25.96 -19.97 -18.08
N LYS A 344 26.94 -19.50 -18.84
CA LYS A 344 27.01 -18.23 -19.54
C LYS A 344 25.99 -18.16 -20.67
N ARG A 345 25.50 -16.94 -20.87
CA ARG A 345 24.71 -16.43 -21.99
C ARG A 345 25.43 -16.67 -23.33
N GLY A 346 24.76 -17.28 -24.30
CA GLY A 346 25.20 -17.43 -25.69
C GLY A 346 24.10 -18.04 -26.56
N ASP A 347 23.64 -17.22 -27.52
CA ASP A 347 22.75 -17.36 -28.69
C ASP A 347 21.87 -18.59 -28.99
N PRO A 348 20.69 -18.38 -29.64
CA PRO A 348 19.60 -19.33 -29.71
C PRO A 348 19.58 -20.04 -31.06
N GLN A 349 20.06 -21.28 -31.12
CA GLN A 349 19.62 -22.17 -32.19
C GLN A 349 19.82 -23.63 -31.77
N GLN A 350 18.70 -24.37 -31.82
CA GLN A 350 18.59 -25.81 -31.67
C GLN A 350 18.76 -26.37 -30.26
N GLN A 351 17.68 -26.31 -29.48
CA GLN A 351 17.43 -27.30 -28.43
C GLN A 351 16.15 -28.06 -28.81
N GLN A 352 16.33 -29.29 -29.29
CA GLN A 352 15.25 -30.27 -29.38
C GLN A 352 15.04 -30.84 -27.97
N ASP A 353 13.83 -30.67 -27.43
CA ASP A 353 13.43 -31.23 -26.13
C ASP A 353 13.41 -32.77 -26.19
N PRO A 354 14.10 -33.47 -25.26
CA PRO A 354 14.10 -34.94 -25.20
C PRO A 354 12.90 -35.49 -24.41
N SER A 355 11.70 -34.92 -24.59
CA SER A 355 10.50 -35.35 -23.86
C SER A 355 9.54 -36.18 -24.72
N GLN A 356 8.97 -37.23 -24.13
CA GLN A 356 7.99 -38.12 -24.77
C GLN A 356 6.73 -37.33 -25.19
N ALA A 357 6.29 -37.55 -26.43
CA ALA A 357 5.14 -36.87 -27.02
C ALA A 357 3.88 -37.02 -26.14
N GLY A 358 3.34 -35.89 -25.66
CA GLY A 358 2.14 -35.84 -24.81
C GLY A 358 2.39 -35.60 -23.31
N SER A 359 3.63 -35.35 -22.88
CA SER A 359 3.94 -35.01 -21.48
C SER A 359 3.42 -33.63 -21.08
N MET A 360 2.89 -33.51 -19.86
CA MET A 360 2.39 -32.27 -19.25
C MET A 360 3.40 -31.10 -19.30
N SER A 361 4.71 -31.39 -19.31
CA SER A 361 5.75 -30.36 -19.47
C SER A 361 5.67 -29.64 -20.82
N GLN A 362 5.29 -30.34 -21.88
CA GLN A 362 5.11 -29.78 -23.22
C GLN A 362 3.85 -28.91 -23.28
N GLN A 363 2.79 -29.31 -22.57
CA GLN A 363 1.55 -28.52 -22.45
C GLN A 363 1.77 -27.25 -21.62
N VAL A 364 2.60 -27.32 -20.56
CA VAL A 364 3.01 -26.14 -19.78
C VAL A 364 3.93 -25.23 -20.59
N GLY A 365 4.83 -25.79 -21.39
CA GLY A 365 5.64 -25.01 -22.35
C GLY A 365 4.78 -24.28 -23.38
N GLN A 366 3.80 -24.95 -23.97
CA GLN A 366 2.86 -24.34 -24.93
C GLN A 366 1.94 -23.29 -24.28
N MET A 367 1.50 -23.50 -23.03
CA MET A 367 0.74 -22.50 -22.28
C MET A 367 1.61 -21.29 -21.91
N ALA A 368 2.88 -21.48 -21.56
CA ALA A 368 3.82 -20.39 -21.30
C ALA A 368 4.14 -19.60 -22.59
N GLU A 369 4.23 -20.27 -23.73
CA GLU A 369 4.46 -19.63 -25.03
C GLU A 369 3.20 -18.95 -25.58
N GLN A 370 2.00 -19.43 -25.26
CA GLN A 370 0.75 -18.72 -25.52
C GLN A 370 0.58 -17.48 -24.62
N ALA A 371 1.01 -17.56 -23.36
CA ALA A 371 1.02 -16.42 -22.46
C ALA A 371 2.02 -15.33 -22.88
N SER A 372 3.20 -15.71 -23.42
CA SER A 372 4.16 -14.74 -23.95
C SER A 372 3.69 -14.08 -25.24
N LYS A 373 3.01 -14.82 -26.14
CA LYS A 373 2.41 -14.25 -27.36
C LYS A 373 1.23 -13.31 -27.10
N GLN A 374 0.53 -13.45 -25.97
CA GLN A 374 -0.50 -12.49 -25.55
C GLN A 374 0.08 -11.20 -24.94
N GLN A 375 1.39 -11.17 -24.66
CA GLN A 375 2.06 -10.05 -24.00
C GLN A 375 2.73 -9.09 -24.99
N GLU A 376 2.70 -9.37 -26.30
CA GLU A 376 3.21 -8.48 -27.36
C GLU A 376 2.24 -7.36 -27.78
N ASP A 377 0.99 -7.36 -27.30
CA ASP A 377 -0.02 -6.34 -27.65
C ASP A 377 -0.18 -5.19 -26.63
N ASP A 378 0.61 -5.16 -25.55
CA ASP A 378 0.48 -4.13 -24.49
C ASP A 378 1.50 -2.99 -24.68
N VAL A 379 1.28 -2.18 -25.72
CA VAL A 379 1.99 -0.91 -25.90
C VAL A 379 1.49 0.07 -24.82
N PRO A 380 2.37 0.67 -23.99
CA PRO A 380 1.95 1.62 -22.96
C PRO A 380 1.16 2.78 -23.59
N ARG A 381 -0.09 2.97 -23.17
CA ARG A 381 -0.96 4.04 -23.67
C ARG A 381 -0.82 5.30 -22.82
N ARG A 382 -0.85 6.47 -23.46
CA ARG A 382 -0.87 7.76 -22.75
C ARG A 382 -2.23 7.94 -22.06
N GLY A 383 -2.33 8.85 -21.08
CA GLY A 383 -3.57 9.14 -20.34
C GLY A 383 -4.78 9.56 -21.19
N ASP A 384 -4.58 9.76 -22.50
CA ASP A 384 -5.58 10.16 -23.49
C ASP A 384 -6.06 8.97 -24.38
N GLY A 385 -5.55 7.74 -24.16
CA GLY A 385 -6.04 6.51 -24.81
C GLY A 385 -5.39 6.14 -26.15
N GLU A 386 -4.62 7.03 -26.76
CA GLU A 386 -3.83 6.78 -27.97
C GLU A 386 -2.54 5.97 -27.65
N PRO A 387 -2.13 5.03 -28.52
CA PRO A 387 -0.90 4.25 -28.35
C PRO A 387 0.35 5.13 -28.46
N LEU A 388 1.35 4.92 -27.58
CA LEU A 388 2.65 5.61 -27.70
C LEU A 388 3.37 5.11 -28.95
N VAL A 389 3.19 5.82 -30.06
CA VAL A 389 4.06 5.71 -31.23
C VAL A 389 5.21 6.70 -31.04
N GLU A 390 6.44 6.19 -30.96
CA GLU A 390 7.64 7.02 -31.01
C GLU A 390 7.66 7.77 -32.34
N SER A 391 7.32 9.05 -32.30
CA SER A 391 7.33 9.90 -33.48
C SER A 391 8.76 10.37 -33.78
N ASP A 392 9.25 10.06 -34.98
CA ASP A 392 10.50 10.57 -35.59
C ASP A 392 10.43 12.08 -35.94
N LYS A 393 9.93 12.91 -35.01
CA LYS A 393 9.90 14.37 -35.16
C LYS A 393 11.15 14.94 -34.49
N PRO A 394 11.92 15.82 -35.18
CA PRO A 394 13.11 16.42 -34.60
C PRO A 394 12.74 17.21 -33.34
N ARG A 395 13.55 17.01 -32.29
CA ARG A 395 13.29 17.49 -30.94
C ARG A 395 13.30 19.02 -30.88
N ASN A 396 12.31 19.59 -30.20
CA ASN A 396 12.17 21.04 -30.03
C ASN A 396 13.26 21.59 -29.07
N PRO A 397 14.18 22.45 -29.52
CA PRO A 397 15.32 22.89 -28.71
C PRO A 397 14.96 23.89 -27.59
N LYS A 398 13.72 24.41 -27.56
CA LYS A 398 13.31 25.43 -26.58
C LYS A 398 12.76 24.86 -25.26
N LYS A 399 12.67 23.54 -25.11
CA LYS A 399 12.17 22.91 -23.88
C LYS A 399 13.34 22.40 -23.04
N ARG A 400 13.64 23.10 -21.92
CA ARG A 400 14.66 22.67 -20.96
C ARG A 400 14.16 21.43 -20.23
N MET A 401 14.67 20.26 -20.58
CA MET A 401 14.39 19.01 -19.86
C MET A 401 15.27 18.95 -18.62
N TRP A 402 14.72 18.39 -17.54
CA TRP A 402 15.49 17.96 -16.38
C TRP A 402 16.40 16.82 -16.82
N ASP A 403 17.72 17.03 -16.77
CA ASP A 403 18.70 16.02 -17.17
C ASP A 403 19.34 15.47 -15.90
N GLU A 404 18.94 14.26 -15.50
CA GLU A 404 19.31 13.67 -14.22
C GLU A 404 20.83 13.54 -14.03
N GLY A 405 21.58 13.35 -15.11
CA GLY A 405 23.04 13.29 -15.07
C GLY A 405 23.67 14.64 -14.75
N VAL A 406 23.15 15.72 -15.35
CA VAL A 406 23.68 17.09 -15.15
C VAL A 406 23.31 17.59 -13.75
N GLU A 407 22.10 17.32 -13.30
CA GLU A 407 21.67 17.72 -11.96
C GLU A 407 22.39 16.91 -10.87
N ARG A 408 22.56 15.59 -11.04
CA ARG A 408 23.38 14.78 -10.10
C ARG A 408 24.82 15.28 -10.00
N ALA A 409 25.47 15.61 -11.11
CA ALA A 409 26.83 16.13 -11.09
C ALA A 409 26.93 17.47 -10.34
N LYS A 410 25.92 18.34 -10.44
CA LYS A 410 25.86 19.59 -9.66
C LYS A 410 25.67 19.32 -8.17
N TYR A 411 24.80 18.38 -7.80
CA TYR A 411 24.61 18.00 -6.41
C TYR A 411 25.86 17.39 -5.79
N GLU A 412 26.59 16.54 -6.53
CA GLU A 412 27.85 15.96 -6.09
C GLU A 412 28.95 17.03 -5.93
N ALA A 413 29.01 17.99 -6.86
CA ALA A 413 29.94 19.12 -6.75
C ALA A 413 29.64 20.01 -5.53
N GLN A 414 28.37 20.29 -5.26
CA GLN A 414 27.97 21.06 -4.07
C GLN A 414 28.33 20.34 -2.77
N GLN A 415 28.12 19.03 -2.68
CA GLN A 415 28.50 18.27 -1.49
C GLN A 415 30.02 18.25 -1.28
N GLN A 416 30.82 18.22 -2.35
CA GLN A 416 32.26 18.30 -2.25
C GLN A 416 32.74 19.69 -1.79
N GLU A 417 32.11 20.77 -2.25
CA GLU A 417 32.40 22.12 -1.75
C GLU A 417 32.03 22.27 -0.26
N GLU A 418 30.89 21.73 0.15
CA GLU A 418 30.45 21.76 1.55
C GLU A 418 31.37 20.95 2.48
N GLN A 419 31.90 19.83 2.00
CA GLN A 419 32.91 19.05 2.73
C GLN A 419 34.23 19.80 2.86
N ARG A 420 34.71 20.44 1.78
CA ARG A 420 35.93 21.27 1.83
C ARG A 420 35.79 22.45 2.80
N GLN A 421 34.65 23.12 2.80
CA GLN A 421 34.38 24.21 3.75
C GLN A 421 34.33 23.74 5.21
N ARG A 422 33.95 22.48 5.46
CA ARG A 422 33.99 21.89 6.81
C ARG A 422 35.39 21.49 7.24
N ASP A 423 36.26 21.09 6.32
CA ASP A 423 37.64 20.72 6.62
C ASP A 423 38.57 21.93 6.78
N GLU A 424 38.15 23.12 6.31
CA GLU A 424 38.87 24.40 6.45
C GLU A 424 38.50 25.19 7.73
N LEU A 425 37.56 24.70 8.55
CA LEU A 425 37.17 25.26 9.86
C LEU A 425 37.70 24.37 10.99
#